data_AF-A0A7D8YBJ6-F1
#
_entry.id   AF-A0A7D8YBJ6-F1
#
_cell.length_a   1.000
_cell.length_b   1.000
_cell.length_c   1.000
_cell.angle_alpha   90.00
_cell.angle_beta   90.00
_cell.angle_gamma   90.00
#
_symmetry.space_group_name_H-M   'P 1'
#
loop_
_entity.id
_entity.type
_entity.pdbx_description
1 polymer ?
#
loop_
_entity_poly.entity_id
_entity_poly.type
_entity_poly.pdbx_seq_one_letter_code
_entity_poly.pdbx_strand_id
1 'polypeptide(L)'
;MSRLWSILNSLLSWVGRIRIPIPRWRKTDVLVGDPSALDALGSTRWKDFTTAERLFDVWAPLPGSVWEPFHCATLFAALDRIPPQRLGPLPEAAVPPWLRGELPAPSWLDRDTWLIVDSPPVLSIAVAAQVASLRLAQPVCTFDNWPNPLGLVRPERALAALLHFAPWLEHARRGWTADLPPMWVCDGERLGWAPGRPGQFDNRYFLDDSILPGPAVLMHAGIRKLVYATLGSVESPPSKIVGDQAVGPAPAPEVQSGLKVSPDLTAYLAELRRAGIEVQGLALGSLDRWRLGPVPLILDTKPRDQVNRGSFFRSSAGGFGAPIPEPSSSSG
;
A
#
# COMPACT_ATOMS: atom_id res chain seq x y z
N MET A 1 9.77 -27.84 10.53
CA MET A 1 8.63 -26.91 10.76
C MET A 1 8.11 -26.21 9.49
N SER A 2 8.87 -26.11 8.40
CA SER A 2 8.42 -25.46 7.14
C SER A 2 7.31 -26.19 6.37
N ARG A 3 7.25 -27.53 6.44
CA ARG A 3 6.20 -28.31 5.74
C ARG A 3 4.80 -28.13 6.33
N LEU A 4 4.67 -27.97 7.65
CA LEU A 4 3.36 -27.77 8.29
C LEU A 4 2.77 -26.41 7.95
N TRP A 5 3.63 -25.39 7.80
CA TRP A 5 3.23 -24.02 7.49
C TRP A 5 2.87 -23.84 6.00
N SER A 6 3.58 -24.54 5.10
CA SER A 6 3.20 -24.63 3.68
C SER A 6 1.84 -25.33 3.48
N ILE A 7 1.54 -26.36 4.27
CA ILE A 7 0.24 -27.04 4.25
C ILE A 7 -0.87 -26.12 4.79
N LEU A 8 -0.60 -25.34 5.84
CA LEU A 8 -1.55 -24.37 6.39
C LEU A 8 -1.81 -23.19 5.45
N ASN A 9 -0.80 -22.66 4.77
CA ASN A 9 -0.98 -21.63 3.74
C ASN A 9 -1.68 -22.16 2.50
N SER A 10 -1.40 -23.41 2.10
CA SER A 10 -2.17 -24.08 1.05
C SER A 10 -3.63 -24.29 1.46
N LEU A 11 -3.90 -24.53 2.75
CA LEU A 11 -5.26 -24.63 3.29
C LEU A 11 -5.95 -23.27 3.34
N LEU A 12 -5.25 -22.19 3.69
CA LEU A 12 -5.81 -20.83 3.71
C LEU A 12 -6.06 -20.29 2.30
N SER A 13 -5.16 -20.54 1.35
CA SER A 13 -5.39 -20.22 -0.07
C SER A 13 -6.48 -21.10 -0.68
N TRP A 14 -6.61 -22.36 -0.23
CA TRP A 14 -7.72 -23.23 -0.59
C TRP A 14 -9.05 -22.79 0.03
N VAL A 15 -9.07 -22.30 1.28
CA VAL A 15 -10.26 -21.71 1.92
C VAL A 15 -10.69 -20.42 1.20
N GLY A 16 -9.75 -19.64 0.66
CA GLY A 16 -10.04 -18.54 -0.26
C GLY A 16 -10.67 -18.99 -1.59
N ARG A 17 -10.40 -20.22 -2.04
CA ARG A 17 -10.96 -20.83 -3.27
C ARG A 17 -12.28 -21.57 -3.04
N ILE A 18 -12.61 -21.99 -1.83
CA ILE A 18 -13.91 -22.59 -1.53
C ILE A 18 -14.95 -21.48 -1.42
N ARG A 19 -15.77 -21.35 -2.46
CA ARG A 19 -17.04 -20.62 -2.39
C ARG A 19 -17.99 -21.32 -1.44
N ILE A 20 -17.86 -21.09 -0.13
CA ILE A 20 -18.94 -21.38 0.80
C ILE A 20 -20.13 -20.51 0.35
N PRO A 21 -21.31 -21.06 0.06
CA PRO A 21 -22.47 -20.30 -0.36
C PRO A 21 -23.02 -19.54 0.86
N ILE A 22 -22.40 -18.40 1.18
CA ILE A 22 -22.84 -17.53 2.25
C ILE A 22 -24.12 -16.77 1.77
N PRO A 23 -25.19 -16.66 2.58
CA PRO A 23 -26.52 -16.23 2.10
C PRO A 23 -26.52 -14.81 1.53
N ARG A 24 -26.88 -14.63 0.24
CA ARG A 24 -27.19 -13.34 -0.45
C ARG A 24 -26.69 -12.07 0.28
N TRP A 25 -25.37 -11.91 0.40
CA TRP A 25 -24.80 -10.64 0.84
C TRP A 25 -25.09 -9.60 -0.25
N ARG A 26 -25.59 -8.43 0.13
CA ARG A 26 -25.94 -7.36 -0.81
C ARG A 26 -24.73 -7.02 -1.68
N LYS A 27 -24.95 -6.82 -2.99
CA LYS A 27 -23.94 -6.28 -3.90
C LYS A 27 -23.42 -4.96 -3.34
N THR A 28 -22.12 -4.73 -3.42
CA THR A 28 -21.51 -3.48 -2.98
C THR A 28 -21.79 -2.43 -4.06
N ASP A 29 -22.59 -1.41 -3.74
CA ASP A 29 -23.00 -0.37 -4.70
C ASP A 29 -21.97 0.77 -4.80
N VAL A 30 -20.72 0.44 -5.08
CA VAL A 30 -19.63 1.41 -5.29
C VAL A 30 -19.26 1.50 -6.76
N LEU A 31 -18.81 2.67 -7.20
CA LEU A 31 -18.19 2.87 -8.52
C LEU A 31 -16.67 2.84 -8.35
N VAL A 32 -16.00 1.98 -9.11
CA VAL A 32 -14.55 1.83 -9.13
C VAL A 32 -14.05 2.34 -10.47
N GLY A 33 -13.29 3.43 -10.46
CA GLY A 33 -12.68 4.00 -11.66
C GLY A 33 -13.70 4.43 -12.72
N ASP A 34 -13.27 4.37 -13.99
CA ASP A 34 -14.09 4.71 -15.15
C ASP A 34 -14.17 3.50 -16.11
N PRO A 35 -15.34 2.87 -16.27
CA PRO A 35 -15.53 1.71 -17.16
C PRO A 35 -15.19 1.98 -18.64
N SER A 36 -15.12 3.24 -19.05
CA SER A 36 -14.75 3.65 -20.40
C SER A 36 -13.26 3.95 -20.57
N ALA A 37 -12.50 4.05 -19.47
CA ALA A 37 -11.08 4.36 -19.51
C ALA A 37 -10.24 3.17 -20.00
N LEU A 38 -9.07 3.51 -20.53
CA LEU A 38 -8.05 2.57 -20.95
C LEU A 38 -7.11 2.25 -19.78
N ASP A 39 -6.47 1.08 -19.84
CA ASP A 39 -5.39 0.71 -18.94
C ASP A 39 -4.06 1.39 -19.30
N ALA A 40 -3.03 1.16 -18.49
CA ALA A 40 -1.71 1.76 -18.67
C ALA A 40 -1.03 1.40 -20.01
N LEU A 41 -1.51 0.36 -20.71
CA LEU A 41 -1.05 -0.01 -22.05
C LEU A 41 -1.90 0.63 -23.16
N GLY A 42 -2.80 1.55 -22.81
CA GLY A 42 -3.73 2.16 -23.75
C GLY A 42 -4.78 1.18 -24.30
N SER A 43 -5.11 0.12 -23.56
CA SER A 43 -5.99 -0.95 -24.02
C SER A 43 -7.21 -1.15 -23.09
N THR A 44 -8.04 -2.14 -23.40
CA THR A 44 -9.18 -2.55 -22.55
C THR A 44 -8.93 -3.89 -21.84
N ARG A 45 -7.66 -4.34 -21.80
CA ARG A 45 -7.25 -5.62 -21.22
C ARG A 45 -7.41 -5.68 -19.70
N TRP A 46 -7.55 -4.54 -19.03
CA TRP A 46 -7.95 -4.51 -17.61
C TRP A 46 -9.20 -5.35 -17.32
N LYS A 47 -10.09 -5.55 -18.31
CA LYS A 47 -11.29 -6.39 -18.18
C LYS A 47 -10.96 -7.84 -17.80
N ASP A 48 -9.80 -8.35 -18.21
CA ASP A 48 -9.29 -9.70 -17.89
C ASP A 48 -8.92 -9.86 -16.40
N PHE A 49 -8.88 -8.75 -15.66
CA PHE A 49 -8.49 -8.67 -14.24
C PHE A 49 -9.65 -8.20 -13.36
N THR A 50 -10.90 -8.32 -13.82
CA THR A 50 -12.10 -7.90 -13.05
C THR A 50 -12.57 -8.94 -12.03
N THR A 51 -11.88 -10.07 -11.91
CA THR A 51 -12.14 -11.09 -10.88
C THR A 51 -11.12 -10.99 -9.76
N ALA A 52 -11.52 -11.35 -8.53
CA ALA A 52 -10.65 -11.32 -7.37
C ALA A 52 -9.36 -12.11 -7.59
N GLU A 53 -9.45 -13.34 -8.11
CA GLU A 53 -8.31 -14.22 -8.37
C GLU A 53 -7.32 -13.60 -9.37
N ARG A 54 -7.81 -13.13 -10.53
CA ARG A 54 -6.94 -12.59 -11.57
C ARG A 54 -6.19 -11.33 -11.13
N LEU A 55 -6.87 -10.44 -10.40
CA LEU A 55 -6.21 -9.23 -9.91
C LEU A 55 -5.27 -9.52 -8.74
N PHE A 56 -5.64 -10.45 -7.84
CA PHE A 56 -4.76 -10.89 -6.75
C PHE A 56 -3.47 -11.52 -7.32
N ASP A 57 -3.59 -12.48 -8.23
CA ASP A 57 -2.44 -13.22 -8.76
C ASP A 57 -1.41 -12.35 -9.49
N VAL A 58 -1.85 -11.29 -10.18
CA VAL A 58 -0.95 -10.40 -10.92
C VAL A 58 -0.20 -9.44 -9.99
N TRP A 59 -0.79 -9.09 -8.85
CA TRP A 59 -0.22 -8.19 -7.84
C TRP A 59 0.47 -8.92 -6.68
N ALA A 60 0.29 -10.23 -6.54
CA ALA A 60 0.92 -11.02 -5.51
C ALA A 60 2.42 -11.19 -5.73
N PRO A 61 3.21 -11.49 -4.69
CA PRO A 61 4.53 -12.10 -4.84
C PRO A 61 4.48 -13.37 -5.71
N LEU A 62 5.64 -13.84 -6.18
CA LEU A 62 5.70 -15.14 -6.85
C LEU A 62 5.33 -16.26 -5.85
N PRO A 63 4.60 -17.32 -6.29
CA PRO A 63 4.28 -18.46 -5.43
C PRO A 63 5.52 -19.07 -4.79
N GLY A 64 5.45 -19.36 -3.49
CA GLY A 64 6.57 -19.90 -2.71
C GLY A 64 7.57 -18.84 -2.23
N SER A 65 7.36 -17.57 -2.57
CA SER A 65 8.08 -16.46 -1.96
C SER A 65 7.80 -16.40 -0.46
N VAL A 66 8.82 -16.06 0.33
CA VAL A 66 8.67 -15.83 1.78
C VAL A 66 7.75 -14.64 2.10
N TRP A 67 7.44 -13.81 1.09
CA TRP A 67 6.57 -12.64 1.21
C TRP A 67 5.10 -12.91 0.94
N GLU A 68 4.78 -14.04 0.31
CA GLU A 68 3.40 -14.45 -0.02
C GLU A 68 2.41 -14.34 1.15
N PRO A 69 2.75 -14.71 2.40
CA PRO A 69 1.80 -14.69 3.52
C PRO A 69 1.35 -13.29 3.94
N PHE A 70 2.08 -12.25 3.55
CA PHE A 70 1.79 -10.87 3.94
C PHE A 70 0.93 -10.13 2.90
N HIS A 71 0.57 -10.78 1.80
CA HIS A 71 -0.28 -10.20 0.77
C HIS A 71 -1.77 -10.30 1.15
N CYS A 72 -2.41 -9.16 1.38
CA CYS A 72 -3.80 -9.10 1.84
C CYS A 72 -4.78 -9.40 0.69
N ALA A 73 -5.73 -10.30 0.92
CA ALA A 73 -6.76 -10.67 -0.05
C ALA A 73 -8.02 -9.78 -0.01
N THR A 74 -8.24 -9.04 1.07
CA THR A 74 -9.52 -8.38 1.39
C THR A 74 -10.02 -7.44 0.29
N LEU A 75 -9.18 -6.51 -0.18
CA LEU A 75 -9.60 -5.57 -1.23
C LEU A 75 -9.87 -6.29 -2.56
N PHE A 76 -9.08 -7.30 -2.91
CA PHE A 76 -9.25 -8.08 -4.14
C PHE A 76 -10.56 -8.88 -4.12
N ALA A 77 -10.88 -9.49 -2.98
CA ALA A 77 -12.14 -10.23 -2.78
C ALA A 77 -13.38 -9.36 -2.96
N ALA A 78 -13.27 -8.04 -2.80
CA ALA A 78 -14.37 -7.12 -3.04
C ALA A 78 -14.78 -7.01 -4.52
N LEU A 79 -13.88 -7.28 -5.48
CA LEU A 79 -14.19 -7.22 -6.92
C LEU A 79 -15.39 -8.07 -7.30
N ASP A 80 -15.42 -9.31 -6.83
CA ASP A 80 -16.48 -10.28 -7.12
C ASP A 80 -17.86 -9.85 -6.58
N ARG A 81 -17.91 -8.79 -5.76
CA ARG A 81 -19.14 -8.23 -5.16
C ARG A 81 -19.59 -6.92 -5.82
N ILE A 82 -18.80 -6.36 -6.72
CA ILE A 82 -19.10 -5.12 -7.43
C ILE A 82 -19.67 -5.48 -8.82
N PRO A 83 -20.80 -4.88 -9.25
CA PRO A 83 -21.33 -5.12 -10.59
C PRO A 83 -20.29 -4.77 -11.67
N PRO A 84 -20.10 -5.61 -12.72
CA PRO A 84 -19.08 -5.36 -13.75
C PRO A 84 -19.20 -3.99 -14.44
N GLN A 85 -20.42 -3.45 -14.58
CA GLN A 85 -20.68 -2.15 -15.19
C GLN A 85 -20.21 -0.96 -14.33
N ARG A 86 -19.85 -1.22 -13.07
CA ARG A 86 -19.33 -0.25 -12.11
C ARG A 86 -17.83 -0.44 -11.85
N LEU A 87 -17.19 -1.33 -12.61
CA LEU A 87 -15.75 -1.55 -12.57
C LEU A 87 -15.09 -0.87 -13.77
N GLY A 88 -13.97 -0.21 -13.51
CA GLY A 88 -13.13 0.41 -14.49
C GLY A 88 -11.77 0.78 -13.90
N PRO A 89 -10.76 0.97 -14.74
CA PRO A 89 -9.45 1.39 -14.29
C PRO A 89 -9.47 2.86 -13.89
N LEU A 90 -8.42 3.28 -13.20
CA LEU A 90 -8.10 4.69 -13.01
C LEU A 90 -7.81 5.34 -14.38
N PRO A 91 -8.39 6.52 -14.70
CA PRO A 91 -8.00 7.27 -15.89
C PRO A 91 -6.55 7.73 -15.84
N GLU A 92 -5.84 7.71 -16.98
CA GLU A 92 -4.44 8.14 -17.11
C GLU A 92 -4.17 9.55 -16.53
N ALA A 93 -5.12 10.47 -16.70
CA ALA A 93 -5.01 11.83 -16.18
C ALA A 93 -4.87 11.90 -14.64
N ALA A 94 -5.36 10.88 -13.92
CA ALA A 94 -5.26 10.80 -12.47
C ALA A 94 -3.93 10.19 -11.98
N VAL A 95 -3.12 9.60 -12.88
CA VAL A 95 -1.75 9.18 -12.57
C VAL A 95 -0.86 10.43 -12.46
N PRO A 96 -0.01 10.56 -11.41
CA PRO A 96 0.92 11.67 -11.29
C PRO A 96 1.79 11.84 -12.54
N PRO A 97 1.93 13.05 -13.11
CA PRO A 97 2.63 13.25 -14.38
C PRO A 97 4.05 12.66 -14.44
N TRP A 98 4.79 12.73 -13.33
CA TRP A 98 6.17 12.21 -13.25
C TRP A 98 6.26 10.67 -13.24
N LEU A 99 5.12 9.97 -13.10
CA LEU A 99 5.01 8.51 -13.15
C LEU A 99 4.38 7.99 -14.45
N ARG A 100 4.01 8.87 -15.39
CA ARG A 100 3.50 8.47 -16.71
C ARG A 100 4.62 8.02 -17.65
N GLY A 101 5.86 8.40 -17.36
CA GLY A 101 7.06 7.90 -18.04
C GLY A 101 7.72 6.76 -17.28
N GLU A 102 8.79 6.20 -17.84
CA GLU A 102 9.59 5.18 -17.14
C GLU A 102 10.35 5.78 -15.96
N LEU A 103 10.27 5.08 -14.83
CA LEU A 103 11.07 5.40 -13.65
C LEU A 103 12.50 4.86 -13.85
N PRO A 104 13.56 5.65 -13.66
CA PRO A 104 14.92 5.13 -13.77
C PRO A 104 15.18 4.14 -12.64
N ALA A 105 15.82 3.02 -12.96
CA ALA A 105 16.24 2.04 -11.96
C ALA A 105 17.24 2.70 -10.99
N PRO A 106 16.90 2.84 -9.70
CA PRO A 106 17.80 3.43 -8.74
C PRO A 106 18.87 2.44 -8.29
N SER A 107 20.08 2.93 -8.01
CA SER A 107 21.15 2.11 -7.43
C SER A 107 20.92 1.73 -5.96
N TRP A 108 20.04 2.44 -5.26
CA TRP A 108 19.74 2.21 -3.85
C TRP A 108 18.75 1.06 -3.60
N LEU A 109 18.02 0.61 -4.64
CA LEU A 109 17.08 -0.50 -4.56
C LEU A 109 17.74 -1.77 -5.10
N ASP A 110 18.22 -2.59 -4.17
CA ASP A 110 18.92 -3.84 -4.45
C ASP A 110 18.26 -5.01 -3.68
N ARG A 111 18.83 -6.21 -3.79
CA ARG A 111 18.30 -7.43 -3.17
C ARG A 111 18.21 -7.40 -1.64
N ASP A 112 18.95 -6.53 -0.95
CA ASP A 112 18.93 -6.42 0.51
C ASP A 112 17.96 -5.35 1.03
N THR A 113 17.26 -4.69 0.10
CA THR A 113 16.40 -3.54 0.36
C THR A 113 14.94 -3.96 0.45
N TRP A 114 14.29 -3.74 1.59
CA TRP A 114 12.83 -3.77 1.65
C TRP A 114 12.27 -2.37 1.42
N LEU A 115 11.47 -2.21 0.37
CA LEU A 115 10.77 -0.96 0.08
C LEU A 115 9.37 -0.97 0.71
N ILE A 116 9.00 0.07 1.46
CA ILE A 116 7.62 0.31 1.88
C ILE A 116 7.14 1.57 1.18
N VAL A 117 6.13 1.46 0.33
CA VAL A 117 5.51 2.60 -0.35
C VAL A 117 4.21 2.95 0.38
N ASP A 118 4.27 3.96 1.24
CA ASP A 118 3.18 4.40 2.12
C ASP A 118 2.71 5.81 1.77
N SER A 119 1.93 5.92 0.70
CA SER A 119 1.44 7.18 0.11
C SER A 119 -0.05 7.08 -0.23
N PRO A 120 -0.70 8.18 -0.68
CA PRO A 120 -2.04 8.07 -1.25
C PRO A 120 -2.11 6.93 -2.29
N PRO A 121 -3.20 6.17 -2.33
CA PRO A 121 -3.20 4.81 -2.88
C PRO A 121 -2.80 4.77 -4.36
N VAL A 122 -3.22 5.75 -5.15
CA VAL A 122 -2.85 5.89 -6.57
C VAL A 122 -1.34 6.02 -6.73
N LEU A 123 -0.69 6.84 -5.89
CA LEU A 123 0.76 7.04 -5.93
C LEU A 123 1.50 5.77 -5.52
N SER A 124 1.08 5.11 -4.43
CA SER A 124 1.72 3.87 -3.99
C SER A 124 1.67 2.78 -5.06
N ILE A 125 0.50 2.60 -5.68
CA ILE A 125 0.28 1.58 -6.70
C ILE A 125 1.03 1.92 -8.00
N ALA A 126 1.07 3.19 -8.41
CA ALA A 126 1.80 3.59 -9.61
C ALA A 126 3.31 3.40 -9.45
N VAL A 127 3.89 3.79 -8.31
CA VAL A 127 5.31 3.50 -8.00
C VAL A 127 5.54 2.00 -7.98
N ALA A 128 4.65 1.23 -7.36
CA ALA A 128 4.79 -0.21 -7.29
C ALA A 128 4.75 -0.89 -8.67
N ALA A 129 3.82 -0.49 -9.53
CA ALA A 129 3.74 -0.99 -10.89
C ALA A 129 5.04 -0.71 -11.67
N GLN A 130 5.59 0.50 -11.57
CA GLN A 130 6.83 0.90 -12.23
C GLN A 130 8.02 0.08 -11.71
N VAL A 131 8.24 0.03 -10.40
CA VAL A 131 9.35 -0.73 -9.77
C VAL A 131 9.28 -2.22 -10.12
N ALA A 132 8.08 -2.80 -10.08
CA ALA A 132 7.87 -4.20 -10.41
C ALA A 132 8.03 -4.45 -11.92
N SER A 133 7.67 -3.50 -12.78
CA SER A 133 7.88 -3.58 -14.23
C SER A 133 9.36 -3.63 -14.61
N LEU A 134 10.18 -2.90 -13.86
CA LEU A 134 11.65 -2.87 -13.97
C LEU A 134 12.32 -4.09 -13.33
N ARG A 135 11.52 -4.99 -12.72
CA ARG A 135 11.99 -6.21 -12.05
C ARG A 135 12.96 -5.92 -10.90
N LEU A 136 12.68 -4.85 -10.16
CA LEU A 136 13.52 -4.43 -9.03
C LEU A 136 12.99 -4.94 -7.69
N ALA A 137 11.68 -5.16 -7.57
CA ALA A 137 11.04 -5.69 -6.37
C ALA A 137 9.71 -6.37 -6.70
N GLN A 138 9.23 -7.25 -5.83
CA GLN A 138 7.90 -7.85 -5.92
C GLN A 138 6.90 -7.09 -5.04
N PRO A 139 5.73 -6.70 -5.56
CA PRO A 139 4.70 -6.06 -4.76
C PRO A 139 4.11 -7.03 -3.73
N VAL A 140 3.81 -6.48 -2.54
CA VAL A 140 3.01 -7.07 -1.48
C VAL A 140 1.96 -6.04 -1.11
N CYS A 141 0.77 -6.17 -1.69
CA CYS A 141 -0.33 -5.28 -1.34
C CYS A 141 -0.87 -5.58 0.05
N THR A 142 -1.04 -4.54 0.86
CA THR A 142 -1.49 -4.64 2.25
C THR A 142 -2.90 -4.09 2.47
N PHE A 143 -3.67 -3.90 1.39
CA PHE A 143 -5.01 -3.32 1.45
C PHE A 143 -6.01 -4.26 2.14
N ASP A 144 -6.21 -4.04 3.44
CA ASP A 144 -7.07 -4.85 4.30
C ASP A 144 -8.44 -4.21 4.58
N ASN A 145 -8.92 -3.38 3.65
CA ASN A 145 -10.20 -2.67 3.76
C ASN A 145 -11.22 -3.09 2.70
N TRP A 146 -12.49 -2.96 3.08
CA TRP A 146 -13.62 -3.24 2.20
C TRP A 146 -14.23 -1.94 1.60
N PRO A 147 -14.46 -1.86 0.28
CA PRO A 147 -15.19 -0.75 -0.34
C PRO A 147 -16.62 -0.63 0.17
N ASN A 148 -17.05 0.59 0.47
CA ASN A 148 -18.41 0.87 0.94
C ASN A 148 -18.81 2.32 0.60
N PRO A 149 -20.04 2.59 0.12
CA PRO A 149 -20.48 3.95 -0.19
C PRO A 149 -20.43 4.91 1.00
N LEU A 150 -20.56 4.39 2.23
CA LEU A 150 -20.52 5.13 3.48
C LEU A 150 -19.18 4.95 4.22
N GLY A 151 -18.16 4.44 3.53
CA GLY A 151 -16.83 4.19 4.06
C GLY A 151 -16.11 5.47 4.54
N LEU A 152 -15.36 5.37 5.63
CA LEU A 152 -14.46 6.44 6.10
C LEU A 152 -13.23 6.62 5.22
N VAL A 153 -12.78 5.55 4.56
CA VAL A 153 -11.72 5.58 3.54
C VAL A 153 -12.29 5.11 2.20
N ARG A 154 -11.60 5.47 1.11
CA ARG A 154 -12.05 5.27 -0.27
C ARG A 154 -11.16 4.29 -1.05
N PRO A 155 -11.21 2.98 -0.74
CA PRO A 155 -10.40 1.97 -1.41
C PRO A 155 -10.74 1.80 -2.90
N GLU A 156 -11.87 2.35 -3.37
CA GLU A 156 -12.23 2.31 -4.79
C GLU A 156 -11.13 2.91 -5.68
N ARG A 157 -10.41 3.92 -5.18
CA ARG A 157 -9.28 4.54 -5.89
C ARG A 157 -8.08 3.60 -5.98
N ALA A 158 -7.80 2.86 -4.91
CA ALA A 158 -6.76 1.84 -4.91
C ALA A 158 -7.11 0.74 -5.92
N LEU A 159 -8.34 0.23 -5.87
CA LEU A 159 -8.79 -0.82 -6.76
C LEU A 159 -8.78 -0.40 -8.24
N ALA A 160 -9.19 0.83 -8.54
CA ALA A 160 -9.11 1.39 -9.89
C ALA A 160 -7.66 1.48 -10.39
N ALA A 161 -6.72 1.89 -9.53
CA ALA A 161 -5.30 1.93 -9.88
C ALA A 161 -4.71 0.52 -10.10
N LEU A 162 -5.08 -0.46 -9.25
CA LEU A 162 -4.68 -1.86 -9.43
C LEU A 162 -5.12 -2.39 -10.80
N LEU A 163 -6.36 -2.09 -11.22
CA LEU A 163 -6.91 -2.46 -12.54
C LEU A 163 -6.18 -1.76 -13.69
N HIS A 164 -5.86 -0.47 -13.53
CA HIS A 164 -5.15 0.31 -14.54
C HIS A 164 -3.77 -0.28 -14.88
N PHE A 165 -3.01 -0.72 -13.87
CA PHE A 165 -1.66 -1.26 -14.06
C PHE A 165 -1.60 -2.79 -14.24
N ALA A 166 -2.71 -3.51 -14.05
CA ALA A 166 -2.72 -4.98 -14.07
C ALA A 166 -2.18 -5.60 -15.39
N PRO A 167 -2.57 -5.14 -16.59
CA PRO A 167 -2.02 -5.68 -17.84
C PRO A 167 -0.51 -5.45 -17.98
N TRP A 168 0.00 -4.34 -17.45
CA TRP A 168 1.42 -4.02 -17.47
C TRP A 168 2.20 -4.96 -16.55
N LEU A 169 1.70 -5.20 -15.33
CA LEU A 169 2.29 -6.15 -14.39
C LEU A 169 2.27 -7.58 -14.91
N GLU A 170 1.18 -8.03 -15.55
CA GLU A 170 1.12 -9.37 -16.14
C GLU A 170 2.24 -9.59 -17.17
N HIS A 171 2.55 -8.57 -17.98
CA HIS A 171 3.65 -8.63 -18.93
C HIS A 171 5.01 -8.71 -18.21
N ALA A 172 5.24 -7.85 -17.22
CA ALA A 172 6.50 -7.78 -16.48
C ALA A 172 6.80 -9.03 -15.65
N ARG A 173 5.77 -9.62 -15.05
CA ARG A 173 5.86 -10.75 -14.12
C ARG A 173 6.54 -11.99 -14.71
N ARG A 174 6.52 -12.14 -16.04
CA ARG A 174 7.24 -13.23 -16.75
C ARG A 174 8.75 -13.23 -16.52
N GLY A 175 9.32 -12.07 -16.15
CA GLY A 175 10.75 -11.94 -15.87
C GLY A 175 11.09 -11.85 -14.38
N TRP A 176 10.13 -12.04 -13.47
CA TRP A 176 10.39 -11.98 -12.04
C TRP A 176 11.05 -13.26 -11.54
N THR A 177 11.84 -13.12 -10.49
CA THR A 177 12.50 -14.23 -9.79
C THR A 177 12.17 -14.16 -8.31
N ALA A 178 12.11 -15.31 -7.63
CA ALA A 178 11.65 -15.41 -6.24
C ALA A 178 12.56 -14.71 -5.23
N ASP A 179 13.79 -14.38 -5.63
CA ASP A 179 14.81 -13.65 -4.84
C ASP A 179 14.72 -12.12 -4.98
N LEU A 180 13.82 -11.61 -5.83
CA LEU A 180 13.54 -10.18 -5.86
C LEU A 180 13.10 -9.69 -4.47
N PRO A 181 13.61 -8.54 -4.03
CA PRO A 181 13.27 -8.01 -2.72
C PRO A 181 11.77 -7.65 -2.65
N PRO A 182 11.21 -7.56 -1.44
CA PRO A 182 9.84 -7.17 -1.26
C PRO A 182 9.62 -5.67 -1.44
N MET A 183 8.42 -5.31 -1.89
CA MET A 183 7.89 -3.96 -1.86
C MET A 183 6.48 -3.96 -1.28
N TRP A 184 6.32 -3.45 -0.06
CA TRP A 184 5.00 -3.28 0.54
C TRP A 184 4.29 -2.13 -0.14
N VAL A 185 3.09 -2.38 -0.65
CA VAL A 185 2.22 -1.38 -1.26
C VAL A 185 1.12 -1.05 -0.25
N CYS A 186 1.21 0.13 0.35
CA CYS A 186 0.33 0.59 1.42
C CYS A 186 -0.54 1.75 0.98
N ASP A 187 -1.73 1.85 1.57
CA ASP A 187 -2.56 3.06 1.53
C ASP A 187 -2.19 3.96 2.71
N GLY A 188 -1.51 5.08 2.44
CA GLY A 188 -1.15 6.08 3.45
C GLY A 188 -2.33 6.80 4.09
N GLU A 189 -3.55 6.61 3.56
CA GLU A 189 -4.79 7.18 4.08
C GLU A 189 -5.61 6.15 4.89
N ARG A 190 -5.10 4.92 5.09
CA ARG A 190 -5.80 3.78 5.70
C ARG A 190 -6.39 4.02 7.09
N LEU A 191 -5.77 4.90 7.88
CA LEU A 191 -6.23 5.25 9.23
C LEU A 191 -7.37 6.27 9.22
N GLY A 192 -7.73 6.79 8.04
CA GLY A 192 -8.71 7.85 7.87
C GLY A 192 -8.22 9.21 8.38
N TRP A 193 -9.01 10.24 8.11
CA TRP A 193 -8.73 11.64 8.46
C TRP A 193 -9.59 12.16 9.60
N ALA A 194 -10.63 11.40 9.97
CA ALA A 194 -11.62 11.76 10.95
C ALA A 194 -12.09 10.51 11.72
N PRO A 195 -12.56 10.67 12.97
CA PRO A 195 -13.24 9.60 13.67
C PRO A 195 -14.56 9.25 12.98
N GLY A 196 -14.94 7.98 13.04
CA GLY A 196 -16.21 7.52 12.51
C GLY A 196 -17.41 7.97 13.35
N ARG A 197 -18.58 8.08 12.70
CA ARG A 197 -19.86 8.48 13.28
C ARG A 197 -20.93 7.41 13.03
N PRO A 198 -21.98 7.34 13.86
CA PRO A 198 -23.12 6.46 13.61
C PRO A 198 -23.67 6.62 12.19
N GLY A 199 -24.08 5.49 11.60
CA GLY A 199 -24.55 5.44 10.22
C GLY A 199 -23.45 5.42 9.15
N GLN A 200 -22.17 5.61 9.51
CA GLN A 200 -21.04 5.40 8.61
C GLN A 200 -20.53 3.96 8.66
N PHE A 201 -19.69 3.61 7.71
CA PHE A 201 -19.02 2.31 7.64
C PHE A 201 -17.53 2.49 7.94
N ASP A 202 -17.05 1.87 9.03
CA ASP A 202 -15.63 1.91 9.37
C ASP A 202 -14.87 0.83 8.60
N ASN A 203 -14.23 1.26 7.51
CA ASN A 203 -13.32 0.45 6.68
C ASN A 203 -11.86 0.89 6.84
N ARG A 204 -11.51 1.57 7.94
CA ARG A 204 -10.12 1.90 8.25
C ARG A 204 -9.39 0.63 8.69
N TYR A 205 -8.11 0.53 8.41
CA TYR A 205 -7.27 -0.59 8.82
C TYR A 205 -5.88 -0.11 9.25
N PHE A 206 -5.18 -0.93 10.00
CA PHE A 206 -3.80 -0.67 10.41
C PHE A 206 -2.92 -1.87 10.09
N LEU A 207 -1.62 -1.62 9.93
CA LEU A 207 -0.63 -2.67 9.74
C LEU A 207 -0.20 -3.18 11.11
N ASP A 208 -0.25 -4.50 11.30
CA ASP A 208 0.18 -5.18 12.52
C ASP A 208 1.08 -6.37 12.20
N ASP A 209 1.47 -7.10 13.24
CA ASP A 209 2.43 -8.20 13.16
C ASP A 209 1.97 -9.37 12.28
N SER A 210 0.68 -9.41 11.88
CA SER A 210 0.20 -10.39 10.90
C SER A 210 0.53 -10.01 9.46
N ILE A 211 0.77 -8.73 9.18
CA ILE A 211 1.07 -8.16 7.85
C ILE A 211 2.53 -7.66 7.78
N LEU A 212 3.17 -7.44 8.93
CA LEU A 212 4.54 -6.94 9.04
C LEU A 212 5.48 -8.05 9.53
N PRO A 213 6.53 -8.42 8.76
CA PRO A 213 7.48 -9.45 9.17
C PRO A 213 8.33 -8.99 10.37
N GLY A 214 8.61 -9.88 11.31
CA GLY A 214 9.57 -9.58 12.39
C GLY A 214 11.01 -9.46 11.87
N PRO A 215 11.92 -8.82 12.64
CA PRO A 215 13.33 -8.64 12.24
C PRO A 215 14.04 -9.94 11.83
N ALA A 216 13.75 -11.05 12.52
CA ALA A 216 14.37 -12.34 12.22
C ALA A 216 14.00 -12.87 10.82
N VAL A 217 12.75 -12.67 10.38
CA VAL A 217 12.28 -13.07 9.05
C VAL A 217 13.00 -12.26 7.98
N LEU A 218 13.06 -10.94 8.16
CA LEU A 218 13.76 -10.02 7.27
C LEU A 218 15.24 -10.39 7.13
N MET A 219 15.92 -10.61 8.26
CA MET A 219 17.34 -10.94 8.25
C MET A 219 17.63 -12.28 7.59
N HIS A 220 16.78 -13.29 7.82
CA HIS A 220 16.91 -14.61 7.20
C HIS A 220 16.72 -14.54 5.68
N ALA A 221 15.83 -13.66 5.21
CA ALA A 221 15.61 -13.40 3.80
C ALA A 221 16.69 -12.50 3.16
N GLY A 222 17.73 -12.11 3.91
CA GLY A 222 18.83 -11.29 3.40
C GLY A 222 18.57 -9.78 3.41
N ILE A 223 17.43 -9.33 3.94
CA ILE A 223 17.12 -7.91 4.07
C ILE A 223 18.00 -7.29 5.16
N ARG A 224 18.59 -6.14 4.84
CA ARG A 224 19.49 -5.37 5.72
C ARG A 224 19.10 -3.90 5.80
N LYS A 225 18.38 -3.42 4.80
CA LYS A 225 17.97 -2.03 4.64
C LYS A 225 16.47 -1.94 4.38
N LEU A 226 15.84 -0.95 4.97
CA LEU A 226 14.45 -0.58 4.73
C LEU A 226 14.41 0.84 4.18
N VAL A 227 13.68 1.04 3.09
CA VAL A 227 13.35 2.36 2.55
C VAL A 227 11.86 2.62 2.74
N TYR A 228 11.52 3.58 3.61
CA TYR A 228 10.16 4.05 3.81
C TYR A 228 9.89 5.23 2.86
N ALA A 229 9.14 4.97 1.80
CA ALA A 229 8.78 5.94 0.78
C ALA A 229 7.37 6.49 1.04
N THR A 230 7.27 7.80 1.27
CA THR A 230 5.98 8.47 1.49
C THR A 230 5.94 9.80 0.76
N LEU A 231 4.75 10.38 0.56
CA LEU A 231 4.63 11.73 0.03
C LEU A 231 5.33 12.71 0.99
N GLY A 232 6.37 13.39 0.49
CA GLY A 232 7.06 14.39 1.30
C GLY A 232 6.12 15.54 1.67
N SER A 233 6.32 16.15 2.84
CA SER A 233 5.73 17.46 3.09
C SER A 233 6.27 18.43 2.05
N VAL A 234 5.39 19.09 1.30
CA VAL A 234 5.80 20.25 0.49
C VAL A 234 6.25 21.31 1.48
N GLU A 235 7.55 21.53 1.61
CA GLU A 235 8.04 22.75 2.24
C GLU A 235 7.51 23.91 1.40
N SER A 236 6.61 24.72 1.97
CA SER A 236 6.36 26.05 1.43
C SER A 236 7.73 26.75 1.37
N PRO A 237 8.13 27.35 0.24
CA PRO A 237 9.38 28.10 0.20
C PRO A 237 9.36 29.15 1.31
N PRO A 238 10.51 29.49 1.92
CA PRO A 238 10.56 30.52 2.94
C PRO A 238 10.10 31.85 2.35
N SER A 239 8.85 32.22 2.62
CA SER A 239 8.30 33.53 2.31
C SER A 239 8.92 34.58 3.25
N LYS A 240 10.18 34.97 3.01
CA LYS A 240 10.75 36.25 3.45
C LYS A 240 11.86 36.69 2.48
N ILE A 241 11.46 37.42 1.43
CA ILE A 241 12.35 38.46 0.88
C ILE A 241 12.29 39.61 1.90
N VAL A 242 13.30 39.72 2.74
CA VAL A 242 13.59 40.95 3.49
C VAL A 242 15.08 41.20 3.40
N GLY A 243 15.45 42.23 2.63
CA GLY A 243 16.74 42.92 2.70
C GLY A 243 17.83 42.42 1.78
N ASP A 244 18.27 43.31 0.88
CA ASP A 244 19.50 43.22 0.09
C ASP A 244 20.73 43.00 0.99
N GLN A 245 21.17 41.75 1.15
CA GLN A 245 22.57 41.45 1.46
C GLN A 245 22.99 40.16 0.75
N ALA A 246 24.07 40.26 -0.04
CA ALA A 246 24.72 39.14 -0.71
C ALA A 246 25.36 38.22 0.34
N VAL A 247 24.66 37.15 0.71
CA VAL A 247 25.22 36.03 1.46
C VAL A 247 25.81 35.04 0.45
N GLY A 248 27.07 34.64 0.65
CA GLY A 248 27.75 33.62 -0.16
C GLY A 248 26.96 32.29 -0.21
N PRO A 249 27.38 31.32 -1.06
CA PRO A 249 26.62 30.09 -1.25
C PRO A 249 26.40 29.41 0.10
N ALA A 250 25.15 29.43 0.55
CA ALA A 250 24.74 28.76 1.77
C ALA A 250 25.12 27.27 1.65
N PRO A 251 25.63 26.64 2.72
CA PRO A 251 25.74 25.19 2.74
C PRO A 251 24.39 24.60 2.32
N ALA A 252 24.42 23.59 1.44
CA ALA A 252 23.21 22.93 0.97
C ALA A 252 22.31 22.65 2.20
N PRO A 253 21.04 23.07 2.19
CA PRO A 253 20.18 22.95 3.35
C PRO A 253 20.21 21.48 3.78
N GLU A 254 20.58 21.23 5.04
CA GLU A 254 20.33 19.95 5.68
C GLU A 254 18.85 19.66 5.47
N VAL A 255 18.55 18.74 4.56
CA VAL A 255 17.20 18.27 4.30
C VAL A 255 16.81 17.47 5.53
N GLN A 256 16.35 18.16 6.58
CA GLN A 256 15.61 17.54 7.66
C GLN A 256 14.39 16.94 7.00
N SER A 257 14.42 15.63 6.77
CA SER A 257 13.39 14.93 6.03
C SER A 257 12.09 15.05 6.81
N GLY A 258 11.24 16.03 6.44
CA GLY A 258 9.87 16.22 6.95
C GLY A 258 8.91 15.08 6.55
N LEU A 259 9.43 13.85 6.45
CA LEU A 259 8.67 12.67 6.12
C LEU A 259 7.80 12.30 7.32
N LYS A 260 6.50 12.31 7.11
CA LYS A 260 5.54 11.87 8.11
C LYS A 260 5.38 10.35 8.01
N VAL A 261 5.93 9.64 8.99
CA VAL A 261 5.70 8.19 9.12
C VAL A 261 4.27 7.95 9.63
N SER A 262 3.57 6.98 9.05
CA SER A 262 2.24 6.61 9.53
C SER A 262 2.30 6.13 10.99
N PRO A 263 1.37 6.57 11.87
CA PRO A 263 1.37 6.23 13.29
C PRO A 263 1.46 4.72 13.60
N ASP A 264 0.87 3.87 12.76
CA ASP A 264 0.88 2.42 12.92
C ASP A 264 2.23 1.77 12.55
N LEU A 265 3.12 2.48 11.84
CA LEU A 265 4.44 1.98 11.44
C LEU A 265 5.58 2.53 12.30
N THR A 266 5.42 3.68 12.98
CA THR A 266 6.50 4.35 13.71
C THR A 266 7.21 3.44 14.71
N ALA A 267 6.46 2.74 15.56
CA ALA A 267 7.03 1.85 16.57
C ALA A 267 7.74 0.63 15.95
N TYR A 268 7.14 0.08 14.89
CA TYR A 268 7.68 -1.04 14.15
C TYR A 268 9.02 -0.68 13.47
N LEU A 269 9.09 0.45 12.76
CA LEU A 269 10.34 0.93 12.16
C LEU A 269 11.43 1.19 13.21
N ALA A 270 11.05 1.70 14.39
CA ALA A 270 11.99 1.90 15.49
C ALA A 270 12.51 0.57 16.08
N GLU A 271 11.69 -0.48 16.09
CA GLU A 271 12.11 -1.84 16.44
C GLU A 271 13.10 -2.41 15.42
N LEU A 272 12.81 -2.31 14.12
CA LEU A 272 13.73 -2.78 13.08
C LEU A 272 15.11 -2.10 13.18
N ARG A 273 15.12 -0.79 13.43
CA ARG A 273 16.36 -0.02 13.66
C ARG A 273 17.12 -0.54 14.88
N ARG A 274 16.44 -0.83 16.00
CA ARG A 274 17.07 -1.43 17.20
C ARG A 274 17.61 -2.83 16.94
N ALA A 275 16.97 -3.58 16.03
CA ALA A 275 17.45 -4.88 15.58
C ALA A 275 18.64 -4.78 14.61
N GLY A 276 19.06 -3.58 14.19
CA GLY A 276 20.21 -3.39 13.30
C GLY A 276 19.88 -3.38 11.81
N ILE A 277 18.61 -3.25 11.44
CA ILE A 277 18.20 -2.96 10.06
C ILE A 277 18.36 -1.46 9.82
N GLU A 278 19.05 -1.10 8.74
CA GLU A 278 19.17 0.31 8.33
C GLU A 278 17.80 0.84 7.91
N VAL A 279 17.35 1.97 8.46
CA VAL A 279 16.04 2.57 8.13
C VAL A 279 16.25 3.95 7.50
N GLN A 280 15.85 4.06 6.24
CA GLN A 280 15.94 5.28 5.45
C GLN A 280 14.55 5.73 4.99
N GLY A 281 14.42 7.01 4.66
CA GLY A 281 13.21 7.65 4.17
C GLY A 281 13.39 8.19 2.76
N LEU A 282 12.36 8.04 1.93
CA LEU A 282 12.31 8.59 0.56
C LEU A 282 11.08 9.48 0.41
N ALA A 283 11.30 10.74 0.04
CA ALA A 283 10.22 11.65 -0.31
C ALA A 283 9.73 11.37 -1.74
N LEU A 284 8.50 10.89 -1.88
CA LEU A 284 7.82 10.81 -3.16
C LEU A 284 7.20 12.16 -3.49
N GLY A 285 7.15 12.50 -4.78
CA GLY A 285 6.57 13.75 -5.28
C GLY A 285 7.19 14.26 -6.56
N SER A 286 8.41 13.82 -6.89
CA SER A 286 9.06 14.12 -8.17
C SER A 286 10.09 13.07 -8.57
N LEU A 287 10.43 13.05 -9.86
CA LEU A 287 11.49 12.22 -10.41
C LEU A 287 12.87 12.55 -9.82
N ASP A 288 13.13 13.83 -9.52
CA ASP A 288 14.40 14.24 -8.93
C ASP A 288 14.58 13.68 -7.52
N ARG A 289 13.51 13.66 -6.70
CA ARG A 289 13.58 13.03 -5.38
C ARG A 289 13.82 11.53 -5.47
N TRP A 290 13.19 10.86 -6.44
CA TRP A 290 13.47 9.44 -6.72
C TRP A 290 14.95 9.19 -7.07
N ARG A 291 15.54 10.05 -7.90
CA ARG A 291 16.96 9.98 -8.32
C ARG A 291 17.94 10.29 -7.20
N LEU A 292 17.64 11.27 -6.36
CA LEU A 292 18.46 11.60 -5.19
C LEU A 292 18.53 10.43 -4.21
N GLY A 293 17.46 9.65 -4.13
CA GLY A 293 17.40 8.46 -3.31
C GLY A 293 17.08 8.74 -1.85
N PRO A 294 17.12 7.69 -1.03
CA PRO A 294 16.69 7.75 0.35
C PRO A 294 17.75 8.42 1.25
N VAL A 295 17.29 9.02 2.34
CA VAL A 295 18.12 9.64 3.39
C VAL A 295 17.85 8.97 4.73
N PRO A 296 18.74 9.02 5.73
CA PRO A 296 18.47 8.44 7.05
C PRO A 296 17.13 8.93 7.63
N LEU A 297 16.28 7.99 8.07
CA LEU A 297 14.95 8.34 8.59
C LEU A 297 15.02 8.69 10.08
N ILE A 298 14.59 9.91 10.41
CA ILE A 298 14.46 10.36 11.80
C ILE A 298 13.11 9.88 12.34
N LEU A 299 13.15 8.90 13.23
CA LEU A 299 11.97 8.40 13.94
C LEU A 299 11.88 9.07 15.32
N ASP A 300 10.75 9.71 15.62
CA ASP A 300 10.45 10.15 16.99
C ASP A 300 10.31 8.89 17.87
N THR A 301 11.19 8.75 18.86
CA THR A 301 11.25 7.59 19.75
C THR A 301 10.29 7.69 20.93
N LYS A 302 9.40 8.69 20.95
CA LYS A 302 8.40 8.82 22.01
C LYS A 302 7.61 7.52 22.19
N PRO A 303 7.40 7.08 23.45
CA PRO A 303 6.61 5.89 23.73
C PRO A 303 5.23 6.00 23.09
N ARG A 304 4.91 4.97 22.31
CA ARG A 304 3.64 4.69 21.64
C ARG A 304 2.44 5.51 22.16
N ASP A 305 2.03 6.54 21.42
CA ASP A 305 0.60 6.84 21.35
C ASP A 305 -0.01 5.62 20.66
N GLN A 306 -0.57 4.70 21.45
CA GLN A 306 -1.17 3.50 20.89
C GLN A 306 -2.28 3.98 19.95
N VAL A 307 -2.15 3.69 18.65
CA VAL A 307 -3.29 3.71 17.73
C VAL A 307 -4.40 2.99 18.48
N ASN A 308 -5.49 3.69 18.78
CA ASN A 308 -6.56 3.15 19.60
C ASN A 308 -7.28 2.05 18.82
N ARG A 309 -6.73 0.83 18.92
CA ARG A 309 -7.22 -0.37 18.20
C ARG A 309 -8.64 -0.72 18.60
N GLY A 310 -9.10 -0.33 19.78
CA GLY A 310 -10.46 -0.55 20.26
C GLY A 310 -11.53 0.20 19.45
N SER A 311 -11.14 1.17 18.63
CA SER A 311 -12.05 1.89 17.73
C SER A 311 -12.13 1.32 16.31
N PHE A 312 -11.40 0.25 16.00
CA PHE A 312 -11.40 -0.40 14.69
C PHE A 312 -12.20 -1.70 14.73
N PHE A 313 -13.07 -1.89 13.73
CA PHE A 313 -13.94 -3.06 13.64
C PHE A 313 -13.48 -4.00 12.52
N ARG A 314 -13.20 -5.26 12.87
CA ARG A 314 -12.94 -6.32 11.89
C ARG A 314 -14.25 -6.99 11.47
N SER A 315 -14.37 -7.32 10.19
CA SER A 315 -15.52 -8.02 9.65
C SER A 315 -15.44 -9.53 9.93
N SER A 316 -16.58 -10.22 9.91
CA SER A 316 -16.62 -11.69 10.02
C SER A 316 -16.06 -12.42 8.80
N ALA A 317 -15.85 -11.73 7.67
CA ALA A 317 -15.30 -12.27 6.45
C ALA A 317 -13.76 -12.14 6.36
N GLY A 318 -13.11 -11.65 7.43
CA GLY A 318 -11.71 -11.22 7.39
C GLY A 318 -11.60 -9.74 7.01
N GLY A 319 -10.49 -9.11 7.39
CA GLY A 319 -10.22 -7.69 7.15
C GLY A 319 -11.11 -6.70 7.92
N PHE A 320 -10.98 -5.42 7.58
CA PHE A 320 -11.66 -4.32 8.27
C PHE A 320 -12.91 -3.84 7.52
N GLY A 321 -13.98 -3.56 8.26
CA GLY A 321 -15.26 -3.18 7.69
C GLY A 321 -16.45 -3.54 8.56
N ALA A 322 -17.02 -2.57 9.29
CA ALA A 322 -18.30 -2.75 9.97
C ALA A 322 -19.12 -1.45 10.01
N PRO A 323 -20.46 -1.54 10.04
CA PRO A 323 -21.28 -0.37 10.35
C PRO A 323 -20.98 0.13 11.76
N ILE A 324 -20.89 1.45 11.92
CA ILE A 324 -20.71 2.07 13.23
C ILE A 324 -22.07 2.10 13.92
N PRO A 325 -22.23 1.44 15.09
CA PRO A 325 -23.52 1.37 15.77
C PRO A 325 -23.96 2.75 16.26
N GLU A 326 -25.27 2.98 16.27
CA GLU A 326 -25.84 4.08 17.05
C GLU A 326 -25.47 3.87 18.53
N PRO A 327 -25.09 4.93 19.26
CA PRO A 327 -24.89 4.83 20.70
C PRO A 327 -26.19 4.26 21.29
N SER A 328 -26.08 3.12 21.97
CA SER A 328 -27.24 2.51 22.60
C SER A 328 -27.84 3.52 23.55
N SER A 329 -29.07 3.97 23.26
CA SER A 329 -29.89 4.76 24.15
C SER A 329 -30.35 3.88 25.31
N SER A 330 -29.40 3.44 26.16
CA SER A 330 -29.72 2.95 27.49
C SER A 330 -30.09 4.17 28.34
N SER A 331 -31.40 4.42 28.32
CA SER A 331 -32.19 5.18 29.29
C SER A 331 -31.59 5.21 30.70
N GLY A 332 -31.41 6.43 31.22
CA GLY A 332 -31.56 6.67 32.66
C GLY A 332 -33.03 6.62 33.08
#